data_AF-A0A950EY45-F1
#
_entry.id   AF-A0A950EY45-F1
#
_cell.length_a   1.000
_cell.length_b   1.000
_cell.length_c   1.000
_cell.angle_alpha   90.00
_cell.angle_beta   90.00
_cell.angle_gamma   90.00
#
_symmetry.space_group_name_H-M   'P 1'
#
loop_
_entity.id
_entity.type
_entity.pdbx_description
1 polymer ?
#
loop_
_entity_poly.entity_id
_entity_poly.type
_entity_poly.pdbx_seq_one_letter_code
_entity_poly.pdbx_strand_id
1 'polypeptide(L)' 'VGLPEDESRALLDELFAHSVRPEHLYRHVWRERDLLFWDNRSLMHLAAGTPDHLRRKLHRTTIEGDSPF' A
#
# COMPACT_ATOMS: atom_id res chain seq x y z
N VAL A 1 -2.16 -29.28 1.44
CA VAL A 1 -2.73 -27.97 1.03
C VAL A 1 -1.66 -27.26 0.23
N GLY A 2 -2.00 -26.84 -0.99
CA GLY A 2 -1.09 -26.16 -1.89
C GLY A 2 -1.65 -26.21 -3.30
N LEU A 3 -1.78 -25.05 -3.93
CA LEU A 3 -2.01 -24.96 -5.37
C LEU A 3 -0.70 -25.28 -6.10
N PRO A 4 -0.74 -25.86 -7.31
CA PRO A 4 0.39 -25.84 -8.24
C PRO A 4 0.95 -24.43 -8.41
N GLU A 5 2.26 -24.32 -8.68
CA GLU A 5 2.96 -23.02 -8.70
C GLU A 5 2.39 -22.08 -9.77
N ASP A 6 2.05 -22.61 -10.94
CA ASP A 6 1.43 -21.90 -12.04
C ASP A 6 0.03 -21.41 -11.68
N GLU A 7 -0.79 -22.25 -11.04
CA GLU A 7 -2.12 -21.85 -10.55
C GLU A 7 -2.03 -20.77 -9.46
N SER A 8 -1.10 -20.91 -8.52
CA SER A 8 -0.85 -19.92 -7.48
C SER A 8 -0.42 -18.57 -8.06
N ARG A 9 0.49 -18.59 -9.05
CA ARG A 9 0.96 -17.37 -9.70
C ARG A 9 -0.15 -16.67 -10.45
N ALA A 10 -0.95 -17.41 -11.23
CA ALA A 10 -2.08 -16.86 -11.95
C ALA A 10 -3.10 -16.19 -11.01
N LEU A 11 -3.39 -16.83 -9.87
CA LEU A 11 -4.28 -16.28 -8.85
C LEU A 11 -3.71 -15.00 -8.21
N LEU A 12 -2.42 -15.00 -7.85
CA LEU A 12 -1.77 -13.81 -7.28
C LEU A 12 -1.72 -12.66 -8.28
N ASP A 13 -1.45 -12.93 -9.55
CA ASP A 13 -1.45 -11.91 -10.61
C ASP A 13 -2.84 -11.27 -10.74
N GLU A 14 -3.92 -12.06 -10.70
CA GLU A 14 -5.30 -11.56 -10.70
C GLU A 14 -5.59 -10.67 -9.48
N LEU A 15 -5.25 -11.14 -8.27
CA LEU A 15 -5.47 -10.41 -7.03
C LEU A 15 -4.69 -9.08 -7.00
N PHE A 16 -3.42 -9.10 -7.43
CA PHE A 16 -2.61 -7.89 -7.49
C PHE A 16 -3.15 -6.91 -8.53
N ALA A 17 -3.53 -7.38 -9.73
CA ALA A 17 -4.14 -6.55 -10.76
C ALA A 17 -5.45 -5.91 -10.28
N HIS A 18 -6.31 -6.68 -9.59
CA HIS A 18 -7.55 -6.17 -9.01
C HIS A 18 -7.30 -5.10 -7.93
N SER A 19 -6.30 -5.33 -7.08
CA SER A 19 -6.00 -4.47 -5.93
C SER A 19 -5.56 -3.04 -6.30
N VAL A 20 -5.00 -2.86 -7.50
CA VAL A 20 -4.47 -1.57 -8.00
C VAL A 20 -5.34 -0.91 -9.06
N ARG A 21 -6.58 -1.37 -9.26
CA ARG A 21 -7.53 -0.74 -10.19
C ARG A 21 -7.74 0.74 -9.82
N PRO A 22 -7.87 1.66 -10.80
CA PRO A 22 -7.97 3.10 -10.55
C PRO A 22 -9.07 3.49 -9.54
N GLU A 23 -10.20 2.77 -9.55
CA GLU A 23 -11.32 2.98 -8.62
C GLU A 23 -10.96 2.72 -7.14
N HIS A 24 -9.92 1.94 -6.87
CA HIS A 24 -9.44 1.61 -5.52
C HIS A 24 -8.30 2.54 -5.07
N LEU A 25 -7.83 3.45 -5.94
CA LEU A 25 -6.65 4.27 -5.66
C LEU A 25 -7.03 5.61 -5.04
N TYR A 26 -6.53 5.83 -3.83
CA TYR A 26 -6.41 7.17 -3.25
C TYR A 26 -4.99 7.70 -3.43
N ARG A 27 -4.83 8.90 -4.01
CA ARG A 27 -3.54 9.58 -4.14
C ARG A 27 -3.50 10.85 -3.31
N HIS A 28 -2.70 10.83 -2.25
CA HIS A 28 -2.48 12.00 -1.40
C HIS A 28 -1.39 12.93 -1.98
N VAL A 29 -1.72 14.20 -2.16
CA VAL A 29 -0.75 15.26 -2.50
C VAL A 29 -0.40 16.01 -1.22
N TRP A 30 0.77 15.69 -0.66
CA TRP A 30 1.23 16.22 0.62
C TRP A 30 1.38 17.74 0.59
N ARG A 31 0.93 18.38 1.67
CA ARG A 31 1.23 19.76 2.04
C ARG A 31 1.87 19.80 3.43
N GLU A 32 2.55 20.91 3.73
CA GLU A 32 3.07 21.11 5.07
C GLU A 32 1.93 21.03 6.10
N ARG A 33 2.21 20.32 7.20
CA ARG A 33 1.27 20.11 8.32
C ARG A 33 0.11 19.14 8.03
N ASP A 34 0.09 18.48 6.88
CA ASP A 34 -0.84 17.36 6.68
C ASP A 34 -0.51 16.22 7.65
N LEU A 35 -1.56 15.65 8.24
CA LEU A 35 -1.53 14.39 8.96
C LEU A 35 -2.41 13.40 8.20
N LEU A 36 -1.83 12.27 7.81
CA LEU A 36 -2.56 11.17 7.23
C LEU A 36 -2.58 10.01 8.22
N PHE A 37 -3.75 9.43 8.42
CA PHE A 37 -3.95 8.22 9.20
C PHE A 37 -4.61 7.18 8.31
N TRP A 38 -4.14 5.93 8.38
CA TRP A 38 -4.63 4.87 7.54
C TRP A 38 -4.62 3.54 8.30
N ASP A 39 -5.56 2.66 7.95
CA ASP A 39 -5.66 1.32 8.53
C ASP A 39 -4.76 0.34 7.78
N ASN A 40 -3.70 -0.15 8.43
CA ASN A 40 -2.74 -1.06 7.82
C ASN A 40 -3.27 -2.49 7.62
N ARG A 41 -4.50 -2.82 8.06
CA ARG A 41 -5.16 -4.10 7.76
C ARG A 41 -5.92 -4.08 6.44
N SER A 42 -6.35 -2.90 6.00
CA SER A 42 -7.38 -2.77 4.96
C SER A 42 -6.87 -2.08 3.69
N LEU A 43 -5.58 -1.75 3.61
CA LEU A 43 -5.00 -1.09 2.42
C LEU A 43 -3.53 -1.43 2.20
N MET A 44 -3.09 -1.19 0.97
CA MET A 44 -1.69 -1.13 0.57
C MET A 44 -1.28 0.31 0.26
N HIS A 45 -0.01 0.64 0.46
CA HIS A 45 0.53 1.96 0.15
C HIS A 45 1.82 1.87 -0.66
N LEU A 46 2.05 2.86 -1.52
CA LEU A 46 3.23 2.95 -2.37
C LEU A 46 3.83 4.36 -2.28
N ALA A 47 5.15 4.42 -2.11
CA ALA A 47 5.90 5.67 -2.24
C ALA A 47 6.13 5.98 -3.72
N ALA A 48 5.53 7.06 -4.24
CA ALA A 48 5.65 7.47 -5.64
C ALA A 48 7.01 8.13 -6.00
N GLY A 49 8.06 7.91 -5.20
CA GLY A 49 9.35 8.58 -5.33
C GLY A 49 9.36 10.03 -4.82
N THR A 50 10.54 10.65 -4.85
CA THR A 50 10.76 12.09 -4.64
C THR A 50 11.80 12.53 -5.67
N PRO A 51 11.59 13.63 -6.41
CA PRO A 51 12.60 14.12 -7.34
C PRO A 51 13.96 14.30 -6.66
N ASP A 52 15.06 13.92 -7.31
CA ASP A 52 16.40 13.83 -6.70
C ASP A 52 16.89 15.16 -6.10
N HIS A 53 16.44 16.28 -6.65
CA HIS A 53 16.80 17.63 -6.17
C HIS A 53 15.96 18.10 -4.97
N LEU A 54 14.96 17.32 -4.55
CA LEU A 54 14.09 17.64 -3.42
C LEU A 54 14.35 16.67 -2.26
N ARG A 55 14.40 17.22 -1.04
CA ARG A 55 14.45 16.43 0.18
C ARG A 55 13.05 16.26 0.76
N ARG A 56 12.62 15.02 0.99
CA ARG A 56 11.35 14.70 1.64
C ARG A 56 11.60 13.91 2.93
N LYS A 57 11.07 14.41 4.05
CA LYS A 57 11.13 13.76 5.36
C LYS A 57 9.72 13.67 5.94
N LEU A 58 9.33 12.48 6.39
CA LEU A 58 8.08 12.25 7.09
C LEU A 58 8.38 11.66 8.46
N HIS A 59 7.51 11.95 9.42
CA HIS A 59 7.48 11.32 10.71
C HIS A 59 6.29 10.38 10.76
N ARG A 60 6.50 9.15 11.23
CA ARG A 60 5.45 8.13 11.36
C ARG A 60 5.49 7.56 12.77
N THR A 61 4.31 7.35 13.34
CA THR A 61 4.09 6.44 14.45
C THR A 61 3.19 5.30 13.97
N THR A 62 3.25 4.15 14.62
CA THR A 62 2.45 2.97 14.27
C THR A 62 1.73 2.49 15.53
N ILE A 63 0.45 2.16 15.40
CA ILE A 63 -0.33 1.52 16.46
C ILE A 63 -0.14 0.00 16.34
N GLU A 64 0.14 -0.66 17.47
CA GLU A 64 0.28 -2.12 17.52
C GLU A 64 -1.03 -2.83 17.12
N GLY A 65 -0.91 -3.89 16.32
CA GLY A 65 -2.03 -4.71 15.87
C GLY A 65 -2.08 -6.08 16.55
N ASP A 66 -2.94 -6.96 16.05
CA ASP A 66 -3.04 -8.37 16.46
C ASP A 66 -2.83 -9.30 15.26
N SER A 67 -2.96 -10.62 15.47
CA SER A 67 -2.91 -11.60 14.41
C SER A 67 -4.14 -11.51 13.50
N PRO A 68 -3.97 -11.50 12.16
CA PRO A 68 -5.09 -11.67 11.22
C PRO A 68 -5.86 -12.98 11.49
N PHE A 69 -7.17 -12.98 11.19
CA PHE A 69 -8.09 -14.11 11.34
C PHE A 69 -8.76 -14.47 10.02
#